data_AF-H5V205-F1
#
_entry.id   AF-H5V205-F1
#
_cell.length_a   1.000
_cell.length_b   1.000
_cell.length_c   1.000
_cell.angle_alpha   90.00
_cell.angle_beta   90.00
_cell.angle_gamma   90.00
#
_symmetry.space_group_name_H-M   'P 1'
#
loop_
_entity.id
_entity.type
_entity.pdbx_description
1 polymer ?
#
loop_
_entity_poly.entity_id
_entity_poly.type
_entity_poly.pdbx_seq_one_letter_code
_entity_poly.pdbx_strand_id
1 'polypeptide(L)'
;MSEQKAGRGHAGKKRKEERAKQLIGTRYTSKDGEFEIIGYDGNTRVTVKFTSTGYETVTSMYAIQQGRVHDRYHPSIFGIGYIDDKFPIDSKVRKKAYLMWYAMLERCTDPDNHNYNDVTIDPRWHSFKNFCEDIKELEGYDRWLNQRYIAIDKDIKIKGNRVYGKEFCKFVTVGENAIDAVARKMEKQWIAKQQKPKPEPVSVLSVQW
;
A
#
# COMPACT_ATOMS: atom_id res chain seq x y z
N MET A 1 0.54 40.11 44.92
CA MET A 1 0.97 38.81 44.34
C MET A 1 0.64 38.65 42.84
N SER A 2 0.39 39.74 42.09
CA SER A 2 -0.04 39.67 40.67
C SER A 2 1.05 40.09 39.65
N GLU A 3 2.11 40.80 40.04
CA GLU A 3 3.09 41.35 39.08
C GLU A 3 4.21 40.37 38.65
N GLN A 4 4.48 39.31 39.41
CA GLN A 4 5.55 38.34 39.08
C GLN A 4 5.20 37.35 37.94
N LYS A 5 3.92 37.25 37.53
CA LYS A 5 3.51 36.34 36.45
C LYS A 5 3.70 36.94 35.05
N ALA A 6 3.67 38.27 34.91
CA ALA A 6 3.79 38.95 33.62
C ALA A 6 5.21 38.86 33.02
N GLY A 7 6.26 38.99 33.85
CA GLY A 7 7.66 38.96 33.39
C GLY A 7 8.17 37.57 32.96
N ARG A 8 7.70 36.49 33.61
CA ARG A 8 8.09 35.11 33.26
C ARG A 8 7.56 34.66 31.89
N GLY A 9 6.35 35.09 31.53
CA GLY A 9 5.75 34.77 30.23
C GLY A 9 6.50 35.39 29.05
N HIS A 10 6.95 36.64 29.19
CA HIS A 10 7.65 37.38 28.14
C HIS A 10 9.06 36.80 27.87
N ALA A 11 9.84 36.52 28.92
CA ALA A 11 11.16 35.91 28.77
C ALA A 11 11.09 34.49 28.17
N GLY A 12 10.07 33.70 28.54
CA GLY A 12 9.81 32.38 27.96
C GLY A 12 9.47 32.44 26.46
N LYS A 13 8.67 33.43 26.06
CA LYS A 13 8.30 33.64 24.65
C LYS A 13 9.53 34.01 23.80
N LYS A 14 10.35 34.95 24.25
CA LYS A 14 11.57 35.37 23.53
C LYS A 14 12.56 34.21 23.33
N ARG A 15 12.83 33.42 24.38
CA ARG A 15 13.71 32.24 24.28
C ARG A 15 13.19 31.20 23.29
N LYS A 16 11.86 31.04 23.22
CA LYS A 16 11.22 30.12 22.27
C LYS A 16 11.38 30.58 20.83
N GLU A 17 11.20 31.87 20.57
CA GLU A 17 11.37 32.48 19.24
C GLU A 17 12.83 32.39 18.77
N GLU A 18 13.80 32.68 19.64
CA GLU A 18 15.23 32.51 19.33
C GLU A 18 15.56 31.06 18.98
N ARG A 19 15.05 30.10 19.76
CA ARG A 19 15.27 28.68 19.49
C ARG A 19 14.57 28.21 18.21
N ALA A 20 13.39 28.74 17.89
CA ALA A 20 12.71 28.45 16.63
C ALA A 20 13.56 28.89 15.44
N LYS A 21 14.15 30.10 15.48
CA LYS A 21 15.05 30.62 14.43
C LYS A 21 16.29 29.75 14.23
N GLN A 22 16.79 29.10 15.28
CA GLN A 22 17.96 28.22 15.20
C GLN A 22 17.63 26.83 14.64
N LEU A 23 16.43 26.32 14.91
CA LEU A 23 16.05 24.94 14.58
C LEU A 23 15.35 24.82 13.22
N ILE A 24 14.51 25.79 12.85
CA ILE A 24 13.80 25.74 11.56
C ILE A 24 14.83 25.79 10.43
N GLY A 25 14.69 24.88 9.45
CA GLY A 25 15.65 24.71 8.36
C GLY A 25 16.74 23.66 8.62
N THR A 26 16.90 23.19 9.86
CA THR A 26 17.87 22.12 10.16
C THR A 26 17.35 20.76 9.72
N ARG A 27 18.26 19.92 9.23
CA ARG A 27 17.95 18.59 8.69
C ARG A 27 18.44 17.48 9.60
N TYR A 28 17.70 16.39 9.60
CA TYR A 28 17.93 15.19 10.38
C TYR A 28 17.59 13.95 9.54
N THR A 29 18.05 12.79 9.98
CA THR A 29 17.81 11.52 9.28
C THR A 29 17.20 10.50 10.25
N SER A 30 16.20 9.77 9.79
CA SER A 30 15.68 8.56 10.46
C SER A 30 15.81 7.34 9.55
N LYS A 31 15.30 6.20 10.02
CA LYS A 31 15.16 4.98 9.20
C LYS A 31 14.45 5.25 7.87
N ASP A 32 13.47 6.15 7.86
CA ASP A 32 12.57 6.32 6.72
C ASP A 32 13.02 7.42 5.76
N GLY A 33 14.10 8.14 6.10
CA GLY A 33 14.75 9.13 5.23
C GLY A 33 15.19 10.42 5.93
N GLU A 34 15.64 11.39 5.13
CA GLU A 34 15.95 12.75 5.57
C GLU A 34 14.66 13.57 5.79
N PHE A 35 14.66 14.41 6.81
CA PHE A 35 13.58 15.36 7.09
C PHE A 35 14.11 16.68 7.66
N GLU A 36 13.33 17.74 7.49
CA GLU A 36 13.64 19.09 7.94
C GLU A 36 12.68 19.53 9.05
N ILE A 37 13.16 20.31 10.03
CA ILE A 37 12.27 21.01 10.97
C ILE A 37 11.67 22.23 10.26
N ILE A 38 10.34 22.23 10.11
CA ILE A 38 9.58 23.33 9.47
C ILE A 38 8.79 24.18 10.49
N GLY A 39 8.69 23.74 11.75
CA GLY A 39 8.00 24.49 12.79
C GLY A 39 8.43 24.09 14.20
N TYR A 40 8.41 25.04 15.14
CA TYR A 40 8.80 24.82 16.53
C TYR A 40 7.86 25.52 17.51
N ASP A 41 7.05 24.74 18.23
CA ASP A 41 6.16 25.18 19.30
C ASP A 41 6.64 24.65 20.68
N GLY A 42 7.95 24.41 20.83
CA GLY A 42 8.58 23.87 22.04
C GLY A 42 9.07 22.44 21.85
N ASN A 43 9.86 21.94 22.80
CA ASN A 43 10.54 20.65 22.67
C ASN A 43 9.59 19.44 22.51
N THR A 44 8.32 19.57 22.88
CA THR A 44 7.31 18.50 22.73
C THR A 44 6.45 18.64 21.48
N ARG A 45 6.56 19.77 20.75
CA ARG A 45 5.75 20.09 19.57
C ARG A 45 6.64 20.73 18.51
N VAL A 46 7.23 19.89 17.69
CA VAL A 46 8.11 20.25 16.57
C VAL A 46 7.50 19.67 15.31
N THR A 47 7.22 20.52 14.33
CA THR A 47 6.72 20.10 13.02
C THR A 47 7.91 19.81 12.12
N VAL A 48 7.91 18.63 11.52
CA VAL A 48 8.94 18.17 10.59
C VAL A 48 8.34 17.74 9.27
N LYS A 49 9.13 17.79 8.20
CA LYS A 49 8.75 17.39 6.85
C LYS A 49 9.79 16.48 6.23
N PHE A 50 9.38 15.28 5.78
CA PHE A 50 10.25 14.37 5.05
C PHE A 50 10.52 14.86 3.63
N THR A 51 11.77 14.79 3.20
CA THR A 51 12.20 15.30 1.89
C THR A 51 11.69 14.45 0.74
N SER A 52 11.63 13.13 0.89
CA SER A 52 11.25 12.18 -0.15
C SER A 52 9.75 12.21 -0.47
N THR A 53 8.90 12.21 0.56
CA THR A 53 7.45 12.07 0.41
C THR A 53 6.69 13.38 0.65
N GLY A 54 7.35 14.38 1.24
CA GLY A 54 6.69 15.58 1.72
C GLY A 54 5.82 15.38 2.97
N TYR A 55 5.83 14.19 3.60
CA TYR A 55 5.03 13.88 4.77
C TYR A 55 5.39 14.80 5.95
N GLU A 56 4.38 15.42 6.55
CA GLU A 56 4.52 16.34 7.67
C GLU A 56 3.94 15.75 8.95
N THR A 57 4.69 15.87 10.06
CA THR A 57 4.21 15.39 11.36
C THR A 57 4.69 16.28 12.50
N VAL A 58 3.91 16.31 13.58
CA VAL A 58 4.34 16.91 14.84
C VAL A 58 4.95 15.83 15.72
N THR A 59 6.12 16.11 16.27
CA THR A 59 6.88 15.21 17.15
C THR A 59 7.60 16.00 18.24
N SER A 60 8.46 15.34 19.02
CA SER A 60 9.30 15.98 20.03
C SER A 60 10.75 16.10 19.55
N MET A 61 11.48 17.09 20.06
CA MET A 61 12.93 17.19 19.86
C MET A 61 13.67 15.93 20.32
N TYR A 62 13.21 15.28 21.40
CA TYR A 62 13.78 14.03 21.85
C TYR A 62 13.64 12.94 20.78
N ALA A 63 12.45 12.76 20.21
CA ALA A 63 12.23 11.77 19.16
C ALA A 63 13.07 12.06 17.89
N ILE A 64 13.23 13.34 17.53
CA ILE A 64 14.12 13.79 16.44
C ILE A 64 15.56 13.37 16.73
N GLN A 65 16.09 13.71 17.90
CA GLN A 65 17.46 13.37 18.31
C GLN A 65 17.72 11.87 18.40
N GLN A 66 16.69 11.07 18.68
CA GLN A 66 16.78 9.61 18.73
C GLN A 66 16.51 8.94 17.37
N GLY A 67 16.23 9.71 16.29
CA GLY A 67 15.89 9.15 14.98
C GLY A 67 14.57 8.36 14.97
N ARG A 68 13.66 8.62 15.92
CA ARG A 68 12.37 7.89 16.09
C ARG A 68 11.19 8.58 15.40
N VAL A 69 11.47 9.38 14.39
CA VAL A 69 10.45 10.02 13.55
C VAL A 69 10.23 9.14 12.34
N HIS A 70 8.97 8.78 12.11
CA HIS A 70 8.58 7.90 11.03
C HIS A 70 7.84 8.63 9.91
N ASP A 71 8.18 8.29 8.68
CA ASP A 71 7.46 8.74 7.50
C ASP A 71 6.32 7.76 7.19
N ARG A 72 5.07 8.23 7.28
CA ARG A 72 3.91 7.38 7.03
C ARG A 72 3.65 7.10 5.56
N TYR A 73 4.23 7.89 4.67
CA TYR A 73 4.13 7.76 3.22
C TYR A 73 5.34 7.04 2.64
N HIS A 74 6.35 6.75 3.47
CA HIS A 74 7.48 5.91 3.06
C HIS A 74 6.98 4.49 2.73
N PRO A 75 7.31 3.95 1.55
CA PRO A 75 6.79 2.67 1.05
C PRO A 75 7.48 1.47 1.73
N SER A 76 7.26 1.35 3.04
CA SER A 76 7.91 0.35 3.91
C SER A 76 7.44 -1.08 3.67
N ILE A 77 6.31 -1.29 2.99
CA ILE A 77 5.70 -2.60 2.80
C ILE A 77 5.97 -3.07 1.36
N PHE A 78 6.86 -4.06 1.22
CA PHE A 78 7.34 -4.56 -0.07
C PHE A 78 7.90 -3.49 -1.03
N GLY A 79 8.37 -2.36 -0.49
CA GLY A 79 8.92 -1.26 -1.31
C GLY A 79 7.88 -0.45 -2.08
N ILE A 80 6.58 -0.74 -1.94
CA ILE A 80 5.50 -0.03 -2.64
C ILE A 80 4.38 0.45 -1.71
N GLY A 81 4.03 -0.32 -0.68
CA GLY A 81 2.88 -0.04 0.19
C GLY A 81 3.25 0.83 1.39
N TYR A 82 2.33 1.73 1.77
CA TYR A 82 2.48 2.63 2.92
C TYR A 82 1.16 2.76 3.71
N ILE A 83 1.27 3.02 5.02
CA ILE A 83 0.13 2.96 5.95
C ILE A 83 -0.72 4.23 5.93
N ASP A 84 -0.14 5.36 5.50
CA ASP A 84 -0.80 6.66 5.49
C ASP A 84 -1.08 7.18 6.92
N ASP A 85 -1.75 8.32 7.00
CA ASP A 85 -2.15 8.98 8.25
C ASP A 85 -3.16 8.17 9.06
N LYS A 86 -3.36 8.59 10.32
CA LYS A 86 -4.42 8.00 11.14
C LYS A 86 -5.77 8.33 10.51
N PHE A 87 -6.58 7.30 10.25
CA PHE A 87 -7.96 7.43 9.79
C PHE A 87 -8.91 6.58 10.66
N PRO A 88 -10.19 6.97 10.79
CA PRO A 88 -11.16 6.23 11.58
C PRO A 88 -11.54 4.92 10.90
N ILE A 89 -11.27 3.80 11.57
CA ILE A 89 -11.65 2.46 11.12
C ILE A 89 -11.78 1.53 12.33
N ASP A 90 -12.76 0.62 12.30
CA ASP A 90 -12.88 -0.41 13.32
C ASP A 90 -11.62 -1.27 13.41
N SER A 91 -11.20 -1.62 14.63
CA SER A 91 -9.95 -2.34 14.87
C SER A 91 -9.92 -3.74 14.24
N LYS A 92 -11.06 -4.46 14.22
CA LYS A 92 -11.17 -5.79 13.63
C LYS A 92 -11.15 -5.68 12.10
N VAL A 93 -11.92 -4.74 11.55
CA VAL A 93 -11.93 -4.46 10.10
C VAL A 93 -10.54 -4.04 9.62
N ARG A 94 -9.85 -3.15 10.36
CA ARG A 94 -8.49 -2.72 10.05
C ARG A 94 -7.52 -3.89 9.98
N LYS A 95 -7.55 -4.80 10.98
CA LYS A 95 -6.69 -5.98 10.98
C LYS A 95 -6.98 -6.88 9.78
N LYS A 96 -8.26 -7.10 9.47
CA LYS A 96 -8.70 -7.93 8.33
C LYS A 96 -8.28 -7.32 6.99
N ALA A 97 -8.51 -6.02 6.80
CA ALA A 97 -8.10 -5.28 5.61
C ALA A 97 -6.58 -5.29 5.43
N TYR A 98 -5.82 -5.11 6.52
CA TYR A 98 -4.35 -5.11 6.47
C TYR A 98 -3.81 -6.45 5.99
N LEU A 99 -4.29 -7.58 6.53
CA LEU A 99 -3.81 -8.90 6.11
C LEU A 99 -4.09 -9.16 4.63
N MET A 100 -5.25 -8.72 4.13
CA MET A 100 -5.62 -8.85 2.73
C MET A 100 -4.79 -7.95 1.82
N TRP A 101 -4.62 -6.69 2.20
CA TRP A 101 -3.79 -5.73 1.47
C TRP A 101 -2.32 -6.19 1.42
N TYR A 102 -1.78 -6.64 2.55
CA TYR A 102 -0.44 -7.20 2.65
C TYR A 102 -0.26 -8.40 1.71
N ALA A 103 -1.17 -9.37 1.75
CA ALA A 103 -1.11 -10.54 0.87
C ALA A 103 -1.26 -10.15 -0.62
N MET A 104 -2.05 -9.14 -0.95
CA MET A 104 -2.14 -8.61 -2.31
C MET A 104 -0.80 -8.02 -2.78
N LEU A 105 -0.17 -7.18 -1.97
CA LEU A 105 1.13 -6.59 -2.28
C LEU A 105 2.22 -7.67 -2.43
N GLU A 106 2.29 -8.61 -1.48
CA GLU A 106 3.25 -9.72 -1.48
C GLU A 106 3.19 -10.48 -2.81
N ARG A 107 1.98 -10.87 -3.24
CA ARG A 107 1.80 -11.62 -4.49
C ARG A 107 2.31 -10.88 -5.71
N CYS A 108 2.17 -9.56 -5.77
CA CYS A 108 2.54 -8.76 -6.94
C CYS A 108 3.99 -8.26 -6.89
N THR A 109 4.68 -8.45 -5.77
CA THR A 109 6.07 -7.98 -5.57
C THR A 109 7.06 -9.10 -5.38
N ASP A 110 6.59 -10.32 -5.07
CA ASP A 110 7.42 -11.51 -4.98
C ASP A 110 7.97 -11.90 -6.37
N PRO A 111 9.31 -11.77 -6.60
CA PRO A 111 9.92 -12.09 -7.88
C PRO A 111 9.86 -13.59 -8.23
N ASP A 112 9.69 -14.46 -7.23
CA ASP A 112 9.61 -15.91 -7.42
C ASP A 112 8.17 -16.36 -7.75
N ASN A 113 7.20 -15.46 -7.66
CA ASN A 113 5.80 -15.76 -7.95
C ASN A 113 5.46 -15.57 -9.44
N HIS A 114 5.88 -16.53 -10.26
CA HIS A 114 5.69 -16.51 -11.73
C HIS A 114 4.25 -16.30 -12.23
N ASN A 115 3.23 -16.55 -11.40
CA ASN A 115 1.83 -16.33 -11.78
C ASN A 115 1.41 -14.84 -11.75
N TYR A 116 2.23 -13.99 -11.12
CA TYR A 116 1.93 -12.59 -10.84
C TYR A 116 2.97 -11.61 -11.40
N ASN A 117 3.94 -12.08 -12.21
CA ASN A 117 5.00 -11.25 -12.77
C ASN A 117 4.50 -10.06 -13.62
N ASP A 118 3.37 -10.20 -14.28
CA ASP A 118 2.70 -9.16 -15.07
C ASP A 118 1.44 -8.60 -14.38
N VAL A 119 1.24 -8.91 -13.09
CA VAL A 119 0.16 -8.33 -12.29
C VAL A 119 0.65 -7.05 -11.63
N THR A 120 -0.11 -5.97 -11.79
CA THR A 120 0.17 -4.69 -11.15
C THR A 120 -0.92 -4.33 -10.16
N ILE A 121 -0.63 -3.31 -9.35
CA ILE A 121 -1.55 -2.74 -8.38
C ILE A 121 -1.75 -1.28 -8.77
N ASP A 122 -2.99 -0.81 -8.74
CA ASP A 122 -3.32 0.59 -8.91
C ASP A 122 -2.54 1.41 -7.88
N PRO A 123 -1.77 2.44 -8.28
CA PRO A 123 -0.99 3.25 -7.36
C PRO A 123 -1.82 3.84 -6.21
N ARG A 124 -3.12 4.07 -6.39
CA ARG A 124 -4.02 4.49 -5.32
C ARG A 124 -4.04 3.49 -4.17
N TRP A 125 -3.97 2.19 -4.46
CA TRP A 125 -3.97 1.09 -3.48
C TRP A 125 -2.59 0.82 -2.85
N HIS A 126 -1.55 1.57 -3.23
CA HIS A 126 -0.31 1.61 -2.45
C HIS A 126 -0.54 2.26 -1.07
N SER A 127 -1.52 3.16 -0.94
CA SER A 127 -1.98 3.66 0.35
C SER A 127 -2.95 2.67 1.00
N PHE A 128 -2.61 2.20 2.20
CA PHE A 128 -3.50 1.36 3.00
C PHE A 128 -4.82 2.07 3.35
N LYS A 129 -4.78 3.39 3.54
CA LYS A 129 -5.97 4.21 3.79
C LYS A 129 -6.90 4.20 2.58
N ASN A 130 -6.38 4.55 1.40
CA ASN A 130 -7.19 4.55 0.17
C ASN A 130 -7.75 3.17 -0.13
N PHE A 131 -6.95 2.11 0.07
CA PHE A 131 -7.43 0.73 -0.04
C PHE A 131 -8.62 0.49 0.90
N CYS A 132 -8.52 0.86 2.17
CA CYS A 132 -9.61 0.69 3.14
C CYS A 132 -10.86 1.52 2.82
N GLU A 133 -10.71 2.68 2.18
CA GLU A 133 -11.82 3.49 1.70
C GLU A 133 -12.51 2.81 0.51
N ASP A 134 -11.73 2.41 -0.49
CA ASP A 134 -12.24 1.87 -1.75
C ASP A 134 -12.89 0.49 -1.57
N ILE A 135 -12.34 -0.39 -0.72
CA ILE A 135 -12.89 -1.75 -0.58
C ILE A 135 -14.34 -1.78 -0.10
N LYS A 136 -14.80 -0.74 0.60
CA LYS A 136 -16.18 -0.62 1.08
C LYS A 136 -17.20 -0.52 -0.05
N GLU A 137 -16.75 -0.09 -1.21
CA GLU A 137 -17.58 0.12 -2.39
C GLU A 137 -17.53 -1.08 -3.37
N LEU A 138 -16.72 -2.10 -3.07
CA LEU A 138 -16.59 -3.27 -3.94
C LEU A 138 -17.76 -4.23 -3.77
N GLU A 139 -18.17 -4.83 -4.88
CA GLU A 139 -19.14 -5.93 -4.89
C GLU A 139 -18.69 -7.04 -3.92
N GLY A 140 -19.58 -7.44 -3.01
CA GLY A 140 -19.32 -8.49 -2.02
C GLY A 140 -18.60 -8.03 -0.75
N TYR A 141 -18.42 -6.72 -0.52
CA TYR A 141 -17.83 -6.20 0.72
C TYR A 141 -18.55 -6.71 1.98
N ASP A 142 -19.89 -6.75 1.99
CA ASP A 142 -20.64 -7.27 3.13
C ASP A 142 -20.39 -8.76 3.38
N ARG A 143 -20.23 -9.55 2.32
CA ARG A 143 -19.81 -10.96 2.44
C ARG A 143 -18.42 -11.04 3.03
N TRP A 144 -17.47 -10.25 2.51
CA TRP A 144 -16.13 -10.17 3.05
C TRP A 144 -16.14 -9.75 4.51
N LEU A 145 -16.96 -8.79 4.93
CA LEU A 145 -17.02 -8.32 6.31
C LEU A 145 -17.48 -9.43 7.26
N ASN A 146 -18.56 -10.12 6.89
CA ASN A 146 -19.29 -11.02 7.78
C ASN A 146 -18.91 -12.50 7.67
N GLN A 147 -18.24 -12.91 6.59
CA GLN A 147 -17.91 -14.31 6.33
C GLN A 147 -16.41 -14.59 6.38
N ARG A 148 -16.09 -15.88 6.46
CA ARG A 148 -14.72 -16.41 6.31
C ARG A 148 -14.50 -16.88 4.87
N TYR A 149 -13.24 -17.05 4.48
CA TYR A 149 -12.86 -17.58 3.17
C TYR A 149 -13.39 -16.74 1.98
N ILE A 150 -13.42 -15.42 2.17
CA ILE A 150 -13.65 -14.43 1.12
C ILE A 150 -12.33 -13.76 0.78
N ALA A 151 -12.01 -13.71 -0.51
CA ALA A 151 -10.82 -13.10 -1.05
C ALA A 151 -11.19 -11.93 -1.99
N ILE A 152 -10.26 -10.99 -2.15
CA ILE A 152 -10.33 -9.98 -3.20
C ILE A 152 -9.78 -10.58 -4.50
N ASP A 153 -10.53 -10.43 -5.59
CA ASP A 153 -10.19 -10.96 -6.90
C ASP A 153 -10.26 -9.87 -7.96
N LYS A 154 -9.30 -9.89 -8.89
CA LYS A 154 -9.17 -8.92 -10.00
C LYS A 154 -9.59 -9.48 -11.36
N ASP A 155 -9.72 -10.80 -11.47
CA ASP A 155 -9.78 -11.53 -12.74
C ASP A 155 -11.23 -11.82 -13.17
N ILE A 156 -12.13 -12.02 -12.20
CA ILE A 156 -13.51 -12.48 -12.44
C ILE A 156 -14.40 -11.38 -12.99
N LYS A 157 -14.25 -10.14 -12.51
CA LYS A 157 -15.08 -9.01 -12.97
C LYS A 157 -14.78 -8.64 -14.41
N ILE A 158 -13.49 -8.66 -14.79
CA ILE A 158 -13.01 -8.30 -16.12
C ILE A 158 -12.05 -9.38 -16.61
N LYS A 159 -12.51 -10.19 -17.57
CA LYS A 159 -11.73 -11.29 -18.13
C LYS A 159 -10.42 -10.77 -18.73
N GLY A 160 -9.30 -11.37 -18.31
CA GLY A 160 -7.97 -11.00 -18.80
C GLY A 160 -7.34 -9.80 -18.08
N ASN A 161 -8.01 -9.19 -17.11
CA ASN A 161 -7.43 -8.11 -16.32
C ASN A 161 -6.20 -8.59 -15.51
N ARG A 162 -5.20 -7.71 -15.41
CA ARG A 162 -3.95 -7.94 -14.66
C ARG A 162 -3.70 -6.87 -13.60
N VAL A 163 -4.67 -6.02 -13.28
CA VAL A 163 -4.50 -4.92 -12.33
C VAL A 163 -5.40 -5.08 -11.11
N TYR A 164 -4.84 -5.08 -9.91
CA TYR A 164 -5.62 -4.88 -8.69
C TYR A 164 -6.01 -3.41 -8.56
N GLY A 165 -7.30 -3.10 -8.50
CA GLY A 165 -7.78 -1.73 -8.31
C GLY A 165 -9.29 -1.70 -8.09
N LYS A 166 -9.80 -0.54 -7.65
CA LYS A 166 -11.22 -0.35 -7.32
C LYS A 166 -12.15 -0.74 -8.48
N GLU A 167 -11.78 -0.35 -9.69
CA GLU A 167 -12.58 -0.60 -10.89
C GLU A 167 -12.61 -2.08 -11.30
N PHE A 168 -11.59 -2.84 -10.94
CA PHE A 168 -11.36 -4.19 -11.45
C PHE A 168 -11.68 -5.29 -10.45
N CYS A 169 -11.63 -4.96 -9.17
CA CYS A 169 -11.72 -5.94 -8.10
C CYS A 169 -13.15 -6.17 -7.63
N LYS A 170 -13.39 -7.37 -7.08
CA LYS A 170 -14.55 -7.68 -6.25
C LYS A 170 -14.22 -8.75 -5.22
N PHE A 171 -15.12 -8.92 -4.25
CA PHE A 171 -15.02 -9.97 -3.25
C PHE A 171 -15.73 -11.23 -3.69
N VAL A 172 -15.00 -12.34 -3.64
CA VAL A 172 -15.45 -13.67 -4.02
C VAL A 172 -15.06 -14.68 -2.95
N THR A 173 -15.80 -15.77 -2.86
CA THR A 173 -15.38 -16.93 -2.08
C THR A 173 -14.11 -17.53 -2.67
N VAL A 174 -13.30 -18.17 -1.83
CA VAL A 174 -12.11 -18.91 -2.31
C VAL A 174 -12.50 -20.00 -3.32
N GLY A 175 -13.70 -20.58 -3.19
CA GLY A 175 -14.24 -21.55 -4.15
C GLY A 175 -14.54 -20.95 -5.52
N GLU A 176 -15.24 -19.81 -5.57
CA GLU A 176 -15.49 -19.05 -6.81
C GLU A 176 -14.17 -18.71 -7.52
N ASN A 177 -13.17 -18.24 -6.77
CA ASN A 177 -11.84 -17.94 -7.31
C ASN A 177 -11.13 -19.19 -7.88
N ALA A 178 -11.15 -20.30 -7.14
CA ALA A 178 -10.52 -21.54 -7.59
C ALA A 178 -11.17 -22.09 -8.87
N ILE A 179 -12.50 -22.07 -8.96
CA ILE A 179 -13.23 -22.52 -10.15
C ILE A 179 -12.88 -21.65 -11.36
N ASP A 180 -12.89 -20.33 -11.21
CA ASP A 180 -12.54 -19.40 -12.28
C ASP A 180 -11.08 -19.58 -12.76
N ALA A 181 -10.13 -19.73 -11.83
CA ALA A 181 -8.73 -19.97 -12.16
C ALA A 181 -8.54 -21.26 -12.98
N VAL A 182 -9.25 -22.34 -12.62
CA VAL A 182 -9.24 -23.60 -13.38
C VAL A 182 -9.87 -23.41 -14.76
N ALA A 183 -11.01 -22.74 -14.85
CA ALA A 183 -11.70 -22.48 -16.12
C ALA A 183 -10.80 -21.70 -17.10
N ARG A 184 -10.14 -20.62 -16.64
CA ARG A 184 -9.19 -19.85 -17.46
C ARG A 184 -8.00 -20.68 -17.92
N LYS A 185 -7.48 -21.55 -17.06
CA LYS A 185 -6.37 -22.46 -17.42
C LYS A 185 -6.81 -23.43 -18.52
N MET A 186 -7.98 -24.03 -18.39
CA MET A 186 -8.53 -24.95 -19.40
C MET A 186 -8.78 -24.25 -20.73
N GLU A 187 -9.34 -23.03 -20.71
CA GLU A 187 -9.57 -22.24 -21.92
C GLU A 187 -8.27 -21.92 -22.65
N LYS A 188 -7.23 -21.45 -21.94
CA LYS A 188 -5.90 -21.21 -22.54
C LYS A 188 -5.33 -22.47 -23.19
N GLN A 189 -5.44 -23.61 -22.52
CA GLN A 189 -4.97 -24.90 -23.06
C GLN A 189 -5.76 -25.34 -24.30
N TRP A 190 -7.08 -25.10 -24.31
CA TRP A 190 -7.93 -25.42 -25.45
C TRP A 190 -7.60 -24.55 -26.67
N ILE A 191 -7.47 -23.23 -26.49
CA ILE A 191 -7.07 -22.30 -27.56
C ILE A 191 -5.70 -22.70 -28.14
N ALA A 192 -4.73 -22.99 -27.27
CA ALA A 192 -3.39 -23.40 -27.71
C ALA A 192 -3.39 -24.70 -28.53
N LYS A 193 -4.33 -25.62 -28.27
CA LYS A 193 -4.49 -26.85 -29.08
C LYS A 193 -5.05 -26.55 -30.48
N GLN A 194 -5.99 -25.60 -30.61
CA GLN A 194 -6.57 -25.24 -31.90
C GLN A 194 -5.58 -24.54 -32.83
N GLN A 195 -4.59 -23.84 -32.26
CA GLN A 195 -3.56 -23.12 -33.02
C GLN A 195 -2.38 -24.00 -33.46
N LYS A 196 -2.34 -25.28 -33.06
CA LYS A 196 -1.27 -26.19 -33.51
C LYS A 196 -1.48 -26.55 -34.98
N PRO A 197 -0.44 -26.44 -35.84
CA PRO A 197 -0.55 -26.87 -37.22
C PRO A 197 -0.90 -28.36 -37.27
N LYS A 198 -1.81 -28.73 -38.19
CA LYS A 198 -2.07 -30.15 -38.48
C LYS A 198 -0.76 -30.79 -38.92
N PRO A 199 -0.43 -32.01 -38.46
CA PRO A 199 0.74 -32.72 -38.95
C PRO A 199 0.63 -32.85 -40.48
N GLU A 200 1.69 -32.51 -41.20
CA GLU A 200 1.74 -32.71 -42.64
C GLU A 200 1.52 -34.20 -42.94
N PRO A 201 0.73 -34.56 -43.97
CA PRO A 201 0.54 -35.94 -44.34
C PRO A 201 1.89 -36.53 -44.73
N VAL A 202 2.32 -37.56 -44.00
CA VAL A 202 3.54 -38.32 -44.31
C VAL A 202 3.37 -38.88 -45.73
N SER A 203 4.16 -38.41 -46.70
CA SER A 203 4.12 -38.95 -48.04
C SER A 203 4.63 -40.38 -47.99
N VAL A 204 3.74 -41.35 -48.14
CA VAL A 204 4.11 -42.75 -48.33
C VAL A 204 4.75 -42.83 -49.70
N LEU A 205 6.08 -42.74 -49.78
CA LEU A 205 6.81 -43.06 -50.98
C LEU A 205 6.53 -44.52 -51.29
N SER A 206 5.76 -44.75 -52.35
CA SER A 206 5.46 -46.05 -52.92
C SER A 206 6.76 -46.76 -53.26
N VAL A 207 7.07 -47.81 -52.51
CA VAL A 207 8.12 -48.77 -52.85
C VAL A 207 7.65 -49.50 -54.11
N GLN A 208 8.23 -49.14 -55.25
CA GLN A 208 8.08 -49.91 -56.48
C GLN A 208 9.03 -51.11 -56.41
N TRP A 209 8.45 -52.30 -56.58
CA TRP A 209 9.13 -53.59 -56.63
C TRP A 209 9.89 -53.79 -57.92
#